data_AF-A0A7S3RD66-F1
#
_entry.id   AF-A0A7S3RD66-F1
#
_cell.length_a   1.000
_cell.length_b   1.000
_cell.length_c   1.000
_cell.angle_alpha   90.00
_cell.angle_beta   90.00
_cell.angle_gamma   90.00
#
_symmetry.space_group_name_H-M   'P 1'
#
loop_
_entity.id
_entity.type
_entity.pdbx_description
1 polymer ?
#
loop_
_entity_poly.entity_id
_entity_poly.type
_entity_poly.pdbx_seq_one_letter_code
_entity_poly.pdbx_strand_id
1 'polypeptide(L)'
;SWADGLALCAILHEYFPTDIGQFEALDGSTAEGRAANFELAFGVAERRLDVERLFDVEDMTATYPTPDAKSVITYVAMLSNKIKSMDAAGAAEAADATEAASKSLASQKRQGSSFLGAIAN
;
A
#
# COMPACT_ATOMS: atom_id res chain seq x y z
N SER A 1 2.39 18.75 -11.41
CA SER A 1 3.86 18.66 -11.31
C SER A 1 4.18 17.63 -10.21
N TRP A 2 5.44 17.26 -9.96
CA TRP A 2 5.78 16.54 -8.70
C TRP A 2 6.14 17.52 -7.57
N ALA A 3 6.47 18.75 -7.94
CA ALA A 3 6.92 19.80 -7.05
C ALA A 3 5.81 20.42 -6.20
N ASP A 4 4.54 20.20 -6.59
CA ASP A 4 3.36 20.82 -5.97
C ASP A 4 2.71 19.92 -4.89
N GLY A 5 3.22 18.71 -4.69
CA GLY A 5 2.69 17.72 -3.75
C GLY A 5 1.37 17.06 -4.19
N LEU A 6 0.70 17.61 -5.21
CA LEU A 6 -0.59 17.13 -5.70
C LEU A 6 -0.47 15.75 -6.34
N ALA A 7 0.62 15.46 -7.05
CA ALA A 7 0.82 14.14 -7.65
C ALA A 7 0.92 13.02 -6.60
N LEU A 8 1.58 13.27 -5.47
CA LEU A 8 1.65 12.30 -4.36
C LEU A 8 0.28 12.14 -3.69
N CYS A 9 -0.41 13.25 -3.44
CA CYS A 9 -1.77 13.23 -2.92
C CYS A 9 -2.73 12.47 -3.84
N ALA A 10 -2.58 12.58 -5.17
CA ALA A 10 -3.42 11.89 -6.14
C ALA A 10 -3.24 10.37 -6.07
N ILE A 11 -2.00 9.89 -6.00
CA ILE A 11 -1.70 8.47 -5.86
C ILE A 11 -2.33 7.94 -4.57
N LEU A 12 -2.13 8.64 -3.45
CA LEU A 12 -2.66 8.20 -2.17
C LEU A 12 -4.19 8.28 -2.10
N HIS A 13 -4.81 9.27 -2.74
CA HIS A 13 -6.26 9.41 -2.82
C HIS A 13 -6.92 8.25 -3.59
N GLU A 14 -6.24 7.70 -4.61
CA GLU A 14 -6.74 6.55 -5.38
C GLU A 14 -6.95 5.30 -4.51
N TYR A 15 -6.05 5.07 -3.53
CA TYR A 15 -6.11 3.90 -2.64
C TYR A 15 -6.74 4.22 -1.27
N PHE A 16 -6.63 5.46 -0.80
CA PHE A 16 -7.08 5.93 0.52
C PHE A 16 -7.92 7.21 0.42
N PRO A 17 -9.09 7.15 -0.23
CA PRO A 17 -9.94 8.34 -0.41
C PRO A 17 -10.43 8.92 0.93
N THR A 18 -10.55 8.10 1.97
CA THR A 18 -10.97 8.54 3.31
C THR A 18 -9.92 9.39 4.02
N ASP A 19 -8.64 9.14 3.75
CA ASP A 19 -7.52 9.84 4.39
C ASP A 19 -7.18 11.15 3.66
N ILE A 20 -7.46 11.24 2.36
CA ILE A 20 -7.30 12.46 1.54
C ILE A 20 -8.69 12.95 1.07
N GLY A 21 -9.50 13.41 2.01
CA GLY A 21 -10.92 13.68 1.73
C GLY A 21 -11.23 14.89 0.84
N GLN A 22 -10.33 15.88 0.74
CA GLN A 22 -10.59 17.13 -0.01
C GLN A 22 -9.51 17.39 -1.08
N PHE A 23 -9.21 16.37 -1.90
CA PHE A 23 -8.18 16.49 -2.95
C PHE A 23 -8.41 17.68 -3.90
N GLU A 24 -9.67 17.92 -4.31
CA GLU A 24 -10.02 19.02 -5.24
C GLU A 24 -9.82 20.42 -4.63
N ALA A 25 -9.77 20.53 -3.30
CA ALA A 25 -9.55 21.80 -2.60
C ALA A 25 -8.06 22.08 -2.35
N LEU A 26 -7.16 21.14 -2.68
CA LEU A 26 -5.73 21.32 -2.48
C LEU A 26 -5.16 22.34 -3.47
N ASP A 27 -4.40 23.29 -2.93
CA ASP A 27 -3.71 24.31 -3.73
C ASP A 27 -2.21 24.01 -3.80
N GLY A 28 -1.68 23.92 -5.02
CA GLY A 28 -0.25 23.77 -5.29
C GLY A 28 0.44 25.05 -5.77
N SER A 29 -0.30 26.16 -5.89
CA SER A 29 0.21 27.42 -6.43
C SER A 29 1.01 28.22 -5.40
N THR A 30 0.62 28.17 -4.12
CA THR A 30 1.29 28.83 -2.99
C THR A 30 2.35 27.95 -2.35
N ALA A 31 3.39 28.53 -1.72
CA ALA A 31 4.43 27.75 -1.04
C ALA A 31 3.85 26.99 0.16
N GLU A 32 2.94 27.63 0.89
CA GLU A 32 2.21 27.10 2.02
C GLU A 32 1.31 25.95 1.59
N GLY A 33 0.60 26.08 0.47
CA GLY A 33 -0.22 25.02 -0.09
C GLY A 33 0.60 23.80 -0.48
N ARG A 34 1.74 24.00 -1.16
CA ARG A 34 2.67 22.90 -1.49
C ARG A 34 3.19 22.18 -0.26
N ALA A 35 3.62 22.92 0.76
CA ALA A 35 4.08 22.34 2.02
C ALA A 35 2.98 21.49 2.69
N ALA A 36 1.76 22.04 2.77
CA ALA A 36 0.61 21.32 3.30
C ALA A 36 0.28 20.04 2.51
N ASN A 37 0.39 20.07 1.17
CA ASN A 37 0.17 18.89 0.34
C ASN A 37 1.20 17.79 0.61
N PHE A 38 2.48 18.15 0.76
CA PHE A 38 3.52 17.17 1.09
C PHE A 38 3.34 16.60 2.49
N GLU A 39 3.06 17.43 3.50
CA GLU A 39 2.77 16.95 4.87
C GLU A 39 1.58 15.99 4.89
N LEU A 40 0.50 16.32 4.16
CA LEU A 40 -0.65 15.46 4.05
C LEU A 40 -0.29 14.11 3.42
N ALA A 41 0.39 14.13 2.27
CA ALA A 41 0.78 12.92 1.56
C ALA A 41 1.68 12.03 2.43
N PHE A 42 2.72 12.61 3.04
CA PHE A 42 3.65 11.87 3.87
C PHE A 42 2.99 11.31 5.13
N GLY A 43 2.15 12.10 5.80
CA GLY A 43 1.43 11.63 6.98
C GLY A 43 0.49 10.45 6.67
N VAL A 44 -0.15 10.45 5.49
CA VAL A 44 -0.98 9.31 5.06
C VAL A 44 -0.10 8.11 4.72
N ALA A 45 1.02 8.30 4.01
CA ALA A 45 1.95 7.23 3.67
C ALA A 45 2.54 6.55 4.93
N GLU A 46 2.94 7.31 5.95
CA GLU A 46 3.41 6.77 7.22
C GLU A 46 2.30 5.98 7.94
N ARG A 47 1.10 6.54 8.07
CA ARG A 47 0.00 5.89 8.82
C ARG A 47 -0.57 4.64 8.13
N ARG A 48 -0.68 4.65 6.80
CA ARG A 48 -1.38 3.60 6.04
C ARG A 48 -0.44 2.54 5.47
N LEU A 49 0.76 2.95 5.07
CA LEU A 49 1.70 2.09 4.34
C LEU A 49 2.99 1.80 5.12
N ASP A 50 3.18 2.44 6.27
CA ASP A 50 4.42 2.36 7.06
C ASP A 50 5.64 2.66 6.17
N VAL A 51 5.52 3.75 5.40
CA VAL A 51 6.58 4.29 4.54
C VAL A 51 7.15 5.53 5.20
N GLU A 52 8.41 5.44 5.62
CA GLU A 52 9.13 6.57 6.20
C GLU A 52 9.30 7.72 5.20
N ARG A 53 9.25 8.95 5.72
CA ARG A 53 9.60 10.15 4.95
C ARG A 53 11.07 10.13 4.55
N LEU A 54 11.34 10.14 3.25
CA LEU A 54 12.70 10.26 2.73
C LEU A 54 13.20 11.71 2.64
N PHE A 55 12.27 12.67 2.63
CA PHE A 55 12.58 14.08 2.41
C PHE A 55 11.81 14.94 3.40
N ASP A 56 12.46 16.00 3.85
CA ASP A 56 11.79 17.07 4.57
C ASP A 56 10.93 17.89 3.61
N VAL A 57 9.77 18.35 4.10
CA VAL A 57 8.82 19.14 3.30
C VAL A 57 9.43 20.47 2.87
N GLU A 58 10.23 21.09 3.74
CA GLU A 58 10.94 22.34 3.42
C GLU A 58 11.92 22.15 2.25
N ASP A 59 12.68 21.06 2.23
CA ASP A 59 13.63 20.77 1.14
C ASP A 59 12.92 20.49 -0.20
N MET A 60 11.80 19.76 -0.15
CA MET A 60 10.98 19.49 -1.34
C MET A 60 10.31 20.74 -1.89
N THR A 61 9.90 21.67 -1.03
CA THR A 61 9.29 22.93 -1.45
C THR A 61 10.31 23.97 -1.91
N ALA A 62 11.53 23.96 -1.34
CA ALA A 62 12.64 24.83 -1.73
C ALA A 62 13.16 24.53 -3.15
N THR A 63 13.06 23.28 -3.60
CA THR A 63 13.47 22.85 -4.95
C THR A 63 12.41 23.11 -6.03
N TYR A 64 11.30 23.79 -5.69
CA TYR A 64 10.28 24.19 -6.66
C TYR A 64 10.85 25.10 -7.76
N PRO A 65 10.45 24.92 -9.04
CA PRO A 65 9.44 24.00 -9.56
C PRO A 65 9.96 22.61 -9.95
N THR A 66 11.25 22.33 -9.74
CA THR A 66 11.93 21.16 -10.31
C THR A 66 12.66 20.37 -9.22
N PRO A 67 11.94 19.46 -8.52
CA PRO A 67 12.57 18.57 -7.54
C PRO A 67 13.51 17.59 -8.24
N ASP A 68 14.44 17.00 -7.50
CA ASP A 68 15.32 15.96 -8.04
C ASP A 68 14.51 14.73 -8.47
N ALA A 69 14.52 14.44 -9.77
CA ALA A 69 13.73 13.39 -10.37
C ALA A 69 14.09 11.99 -9.81
N LYS A 70 15.37 11.73 -9.50
CA LYS A 70 15.80 10.41 -8.98
C LYS A 70 15.24 10.16 -7.59
N SER A 71 15.31 11.18 -6.74
CA SER A 71 14.77 11.18 -5.38
C SER A 71 13.25 10.94 -5.40
N VAL A 72 12.50 11.69 -6.22
CA VAL A 72 11.04 11.53 -6.36
C VAL A 72 10.67 10.14 -6.90
N ILE A 73 11.34 9.65 -7.95
CA ILE A 73 11.06 8.33 -8.54
C ILE A 73 11.28 7.21 -7.50
N THR A 74 12.38 7.29 -6.75
CA THR A 74 12.69 6.30 -5.71
C THR A 74 11.57 6.24 -4.67
N TYR A 75 11.11 7.40 -4.20
CA TYR A 75 10.04 7.46 -3.21
C TYR A 75 8.71 6.93 -3.75
N VAL A 76 8.33 7.30 -4.97
CA VAL A 76 7.10 6.81 -5.62
C VAL A 76 7.16 5.29 -5.85
N ALA A 77 8.34 4.75 -6.19
CA ALA A 77 8.53 3.32 -6.32
C ALA A 77 8.36 2.58 -4.98
N MET A 78 8.89 3.12 -3.88
CA MET A 78 8.67 2.59 -2.54
C MET A 78 7.19 2.58 -2.16
N LEU A 79 6.49 3.70 -2.40
CA LEU A 79 5.06 3.82 -2.15
C LEU A 79 4.26 2.78 -2.94
N SER A 80 4.54 2.68 -4.25
CA SER A 80 3.86 1.74 -5.14
C SER A 80 4.10 0.27 -4.75
N ASN A 81 5.32 -0.07 -4.34
CA ASN A 81 5.64 -1.43 -3.88
C ASN A 81 4.89 -1.77 -2.59
N LYS A 82 4.77 -0.82 -1.67
CA LYS A 82 4.04 -1.01 -0.41
C LYS A 82 2.53 -1.11 -0.63
N ILE A 83 1.96 -0.27 -1.50
CA ILE A 83 0.54 -0.37 -1.91
C ILE A 83 0.26 -1.75 -2.51
N LYS A 84 1.08 -2.19 -3.47
CA LYS A 84 0.96 -3.53 -4.07
C LYS A 84 1.12 -4.64 -3.06
N SER A 85 2.05 -4.49 -2.11
CA SER A 85 2.23 -5.48 -1.03
C SER A 85 1.06 -5.47 -0.05
N MET A 86 0.38 -4.35 0.17
CA MET A 86 -0.80 -4.24 1.03
C MET A 86 -2.01 -4.86 0.35
N ASP A 87 -2.24 -4.58 -0.93
CA ASP A 87 -3.30 -5.23 -1.73
C ASP A 87 -3.02 -6.73 -1.87
N ALA A 88 -1.75 -7.11 -2.09
CA ALA A 88 -1.33 -8.51 -2.10
C ALA A 88 -1.40 -9.14 -0.71
N ALA A 89 -1.23 -8.40 0.40
CA ALA A 89 -1.42 -8.92 1.75
C ALA A 89 -2.91 -9.07 2.09
N GLY A 90 -3.76 -8.15 1.64
CA GLY A 90 -5.22 -8.30 1.72
C GLY A 90 -5.73 -9.46 0.85
N ALA A 91 -5.08 -9.71 -0.29
CA ALA A 91 -5.34 -10.88 -1.13
C ALA A 91 -4.65 -12.16 -0.62
N ALA A 92 -3.51 -12.05 0.06
CA ALA A 92 -2.76 -13.19 0.60
C ALA A 92 -3.34 -13.64 1.94
N GLU A 93 -3.96 -12.79 2.76
CA GLU A 93 -4.80 -13.26 3.87
C GLU A 93 -6.06 -13.97 3.35
N ALA A 94 -6.60 -13.58 2.19
CA ALA A 94 -7.67 -14.33 1.54
C ALA A 94 -7.17 -15.64 0.87
N ALA A 95 -5.91 -15.71 0.44
CA ALA A 95 -5.31 -16.89 -0.18
C ALA A 95 -4.69 -17.89 0.83
N ASP A 96 -4.17 -17.41 1.97
CA ASP A 96 -3.55 -18.24 3.03
C ASP A 96 -4.61 -19.06 3.80
N ALA A 97 -5.84 -18.54 3.91
CA ALA A 97 -6.99 -19.34 4.36
C ALA A 97 -7.36 -20.50 3.41
N THR A 98 -6.90 -20.47 2.16
CA THR A 98 -7.24 -21.48 1.13
C THR A 98 -6.24 -22.65 1.10
N GLU A 99 -4.98 -22.44 1.54
CA GLU A 99 -3.99 -23.52 1.64
C GLU A 99 -4.11 -24.33 2.94
N ALA A 100 -4.54 -23.71 4.04
CA ALA A 100 -4.83 -24.40 5.29
C ALA A 100 -6.01 -25.39 5.18
N ALA A 101 -7.05 -25.04 4.41
CA ALA A 101 -8.19 -25.91 4.16
C ALA A 101 -7.83 -27.14 3.30
N SER A 102 -6.91 -26.97 2.34
CA SER A 102 -6.48 -28.06 1.44
C SER A 102 -5.64 -29.13 2.16
N LYS A 103 -4.83 -28.75 3.16
CA LYS A 103 -4.04 -29.70 3.98
C LYS A 103 -4.92 -30.50 4.95
N SER A 104 -6.03 -29.94 5.41
CA SER A 104 -7.00 -30.62 6.28
C SER A 104 -7.78 -31.72 5.54
N LEU A 105 -8.28 -31.44 4.34
CA LEU A 105 -9.05 -32.41 3.54
C LEU A 105 -8.19 -33.58 3.03
N ALA A 106 -6.91 -33.33 2.72
CA ALA A 106 -5.96 -34.36 2.29
C ALA A 106 -5.55 -35.33 3.40
N SER A 107 -5.59 -34.88 4.67
CA SER A 107 -5.27 -35.71 5.84
C SER A 107 -6.44 -36.60 6.27
N GLN A 108 -7.68 -36.19 6.01
CA GLN A 108 -8.88 -36.95 6.40
C GLN A 108 -9.21 -38.12 5.46
N LYS A 109 -8.72 -38.11 4.21
CA LYS A 109 -8.98 -39.20 3.25
C LYS A 109 -8.03 -40.40 3.37
N ARG A 110 -7.01 -40.36 4.25
CA ARG A 110 -6.07 -41.47 4.47
C ARG A 110 -6.45 -42.42 5.62
N GLN A 111 -7.39 -42.05 6.49
CA GLN A 111 -7.88 -42.93 7.58
C GLN A 111 -9.15 -43.73 7.23
N GLY A 112 -9.58 -43.74 5.96
CA GLY A 112 -10.78 -44.47 5.52
C GLY A 112 -10.53 -45.88 4.92
N SER A 113 -9.30 -46.35 4.78
CA SER A 113 -9.01 -47.61 4.06
C SER A 113 -8.60 -48.80 4.93
N SER A 114 -8.73 -48.72 6.27
CA SER A 114 -8.40 -49.84 7.16
C SER A 114 -9.60 -50.61 7.71
N PHE A 115 -10.76 -50.55 7.04
CA PHE A 115 -11.99 -51.25 7.49
C PHE A 115 -12.64 -52.12 6.41
N LEU A 116 -11.84 -52.85 5.63
CA LEU A 116 -12.31 -54.03 4.88
C LEU A 116 -11.39 -55.22 5.17
N GLY A 117 -11.23 -55.52 6.45
CA GLY A 117 -10.51 -56.66 6.98
C GLY A 117 -11.31 -57.32 8.09
N ALA A 118 -12.61 -57.52 7.90
CA ALA A 118 -13.44 -58.41 8.71
C ALA A 118 -14.75 -58.66 7.97
N ILE A 119 -15.24 -59.89 8.02
CA ILE A 119 -16.45 -60.40 7.35
C ILE A 119 -16.23 -60.84 5.89
N ALA A 120 -15.42 -61.86 5.71
CA ALA A 120 -15.75 -62.93 4.77
C ALA A 120 -15.42 -64.26 5.47
N ASN A 121 -16.48 -64.87 5.97
CA ASN A 121 -16.60 -66.27 6.35
C ASN A 121 -17.03 -67.06 5.11
#